data_AF-A0A2N2VXN1-F1
#
_entry.id   AF-A0A2N2VXN1-F1
#
_cell.length_a   1.000
_cell.length_b   1.000
_cell.length_c   1.000
_cell.angle_alpha   90.00
_cell.angle_beta   90.00
_cell.angle_gamma   90.00
#
_symmetry.space_group_name_H-M   'P 1'
#
loop_
_entity.id
_entity.type
_entity.pdbx_description
1 polymer ?
#
loop_
_entity_poly.entity_id
_entity_poly.type
_entity_poly.pdbx_seq_one_letter_code
_entity_poly.pdbx_strand_id
1 'polypeptide(L)'
;MEGVFGIISPFLTAIIIILIVFISKVLRERSKNEVIMKALEHGKDLSPELLADRRKEKKSDPLASSLIIIGIGVGIFISLYLFFNELKFAAFGFIPLFIGLGQLTAYLINKKNG
;
A
#
# COMPACT_ATOMS: atom_id res chain seq x y z
N MET A 1 -26.29 -18.57 -9.74
CA MET A 1 -25.25 -18.45 -8.69
C MET A 1 -23.91 -17.97 -9.23
N GLU A 2 -23.58 -18.21 -10.50
CA GLU A 2 -22.29 -17.83 -11.11
C GLU A 2 -22.04 -16.30 -11.16
N GLY A 3 -23.07 -15.49 -11.43
CA GLY A 3 -22.92 -14.02 -11.46
C GLY A 3 -22.56 -13.38 -10.12
N VAL A 4 -23.00 -13.97 -9.00
CA VAL A 4 -22.70 -13.47 -7.65
C VAL A 4 -21.23 -13.74 -7.30
N PHE A 5 -20.69 -14.88 -7.71
CA PHE A 5 -19.27 -15.22 -7.55
C PHE A 5 -18.36 -14.27 -8.33
N GLY A 6 -18.72 -13.91 -9.56
CA GLY A 6 -17.95 -12.97 -10.38
C GLY A 6 -17.84 -11.58 -9.75
N ILE A 7 -18.90 -11.13 -9.09
CA ILE A 7 -18.94 -9.81 -8.41
C ILE A 7 -18.15 -9.84 -7.10
N ILE A 8 -18.27 -10.90 -6.31
CA ILE A 8 -17.65 -10.98 -4.97
C ILE A 8 -16.15 -11.31 -5.03
N SER A 9 -15.73 -12.10 -6.03
CA SER A 9 -14.35 -12.55 -6.21
C SER A 9 -13.28 -11.43 -6.13
N PRO A 10 -13.39 -10.29 -6.85
CA PRO A 10 -12.38 -9.23 -6.78
C PRO A 10 -12.29 -8.58 -5.39
N PHE A 11 -13.42 -8.38 -4.70
CA PHE A 11 -13.42 -7.82 -3.35
C PHE A 11 -12.80 -8.79 -2.34
N LEU A 12 -13.12 -10.07 -2.45
CA LEU A 12 -12.54 -11.11 -1.61
C LEU A 12 -11.03 -11.20 -1.81
N THR A 13 -10.58 -11.11 -3.07
CA THR A 13 -9.15 -11.12 -3.42
C THR A 13 -8.42 -9.91 -2.81
N ALA A 14 -9.00 -8.71 -2.91
CA ALA A 14 -8.41 -7.50 -2.30
C ALA A 14 -8.29 -7.62 -0.77
N ILE A 15 -9.32 -8.14 -0.10
CA ILE A 15 -9.29 -8.40 1.35
C ILE A 15 -8.18 -9.40 1.70
N ILE A 16 -8.05 -10.49 0.94
CA ILE A 16 -7.01 -11.51 1.14
C ILE A 16 -5.62 -10.90 0.98
N ILE A 17 -5.39 -10.07 -0.05
CA ILE A 17 -4.10 -9.40 -0.25
C ILE A 17 -3.74 -8.51 0.94
N ILE A 18 -4.68 -7.69 1.41
CA ILE A 18 -4.48 -6.82 2.58
C ILE A 18 -4.16 -7.65 3.82
N LEU A 19 -4.89 -8.75 4.04
CA LEU A 19 -4.68 -9.66 5.16
C LEU A 19 -3.29 -10.29 5.11
N ILE A 20 -2.85 -10.77 3.94
CA ILE A 20 -1.51 -11.35 3.75
C ILE A 20 -0.43 -10.32 4.07
N VAL A 21 -0.56 -9.09 3.57
CA VAL A 21 0.41 -8.01 3.86
C VAL A 21 0.48 -7.71 5.35
N PHE A 22 -0.67 -7.65 6.02
CA PHE A 22 -0.74 -7.37 7.45
C PHE A 22 -0.15 -8.50 8.30
N ILE A 23 -0.53 -9.76 8.01
CA ILE A 23 0.02 -10.94 8.69
C ILE A 23 1.53 -11.01 8.49
N SER A 24 2.02 -10.78 7.27
CA SER A 24 3.45 -10.79 6.97
C SER A 24 4.20 -9.71 7.76
N LYS A 25 3.59 -8.53 7.94
CA LYS A 25 4.16 -7.46 8.76
C LYS A 25 4.22 -7.85 10.24
N VAL A 26 3.13 -8.37 10.79
CA VAL A 26 3.05 -8.81 12.20
C VAL A 26 4.03 -9.94 12.49
N LEU A 27 4.11 -10.95 11.62
CA LEU A 27 5.06 -12.06 11.76
C LEU A 27 6.51 -11.57 11.72
N ARG A 28 6.81 -10.61 10.85
CA ARG A 28 8.15 -10.02 10.76
C ARG A 28 8.53 -9.21 12.00
N GLU A 29 7.58 -8.52 12.63
CA GLU A 29 7.82 -7.82 13.90
C GLU A 29 8.01 -8.80 15.07
N ARG A 30 7.19 -9.86 15.15
CA ARG A 30 7.35 -10.90 16.18
C ARG A 30 8.69 -11.62 16.06
N SER A 31 9.09 -12.01 14.85
CA SER A 31 10.37 -12.67 14.59
C SER A 31 11.56 -11.82 15.01
N LYS A 32 11.50 -10.50 14.80
CA LYS A 32 12.55 -9.58 15.28
C LYS A 32 12.60 -9.51 16.80
N ASN A 33 11.45 -9.43 17.47
CA ASN A 33 11.38 -9.36 18.93
C ASN A 33 11.94 -10.63 19.58
N GLU A 34 11.65 -11.80 19.02
CA GLU A 34 12.22 -13.07 19.50
C GLU A 34 13.74 -13.13 19.33
N VAL A 35 14.27 -12.65 18.21
CA VAL A 35 15.73 -12.58 17.98
C VAL A 35 16.40 -11.62 18.97
N ILE A 36 15.78 -10.47 19.26
CA ILE A 36 16.26 -9.50 20.25
C ILE A 36 16.24 -10.10 21.65
N MET A 37 15.13 -10.77 22.03
CA MET A 37 14.97 -11.41 23.33
C MET A 37 16.02 -12.51 23.56
N LYS A 38 16.23 -13.41 22.59
CA LYS A 38 17.28 -14.44 22.67
C LYS A 38 18.69 -13.85 22.72
N ALA A 39 18.95 -12.75 22.03
CA ALA A 39 20.25 -12.08 22.09
C ALA A 39 20.54 -11.51 23.49
N LEU A 40 19.51 -10.91 24.14
CA LEU A 40 19.59 -10.41 25.51
C LEU A 40 19.79 -11.54 26.53
N GLU A 41 19.07 -12.65 26.40
CA GLU A 41 19.19 -13.82 27.30
C GLU A 41 20.59 -14.43 27.28
N HIS A 42 21.27 -14.41 26.13
CA HIS A 42 22.64 -14.90 25.99
C HIS A 42 23.71 -13.84 26.34
N GLY A 43 23.33 -12.67 26.86
CA GLY A 43 24.25 -11.61 27.23
C GLY A 43 25.06 -11.05 26.06
N LYS A 44 24.55 -11.20 24.83
CA LYS A 44 25.24 -10.79 23.61
C LYS A 44 24.90 -9.33 23.31
N ASP A 45 25.93 -8.53 23.03
CA ASP A 45 25.71 -7.14 22.62
C ASP A 45 24.80 -7.06 21.39
N LEU A 46 23.71 -6.31 21.52
CA LEU A 46 22.76 -6.04 20.45
C LEU A 46 23.44 -5.14 19.42
N SER A 47 23.62 -5.66 18.19
CA SER A 47 24.10 -4.83 17.08
C SER A 47 23.14 -3.63 16.91
N PRO A 48 23.67 -2.39 16.81
CA PRO A 48 22.86 -1.18 16.62
C PRO A 48 21.93 -1.27 15.42
N GLU A 49 22.23 -2.11 14.41
CA GLU A 49 21.37 -2.35 13.24
C GLU A 49 20.06 -3.10 13.56
N LEU A 50 20.00 -3.86 14.65
CA LEU A 50 18.78 -4.55 15.11
C LEU A 50 17.86 -3.60 15.89
N LEU A 51 18.45 -2.62 16.56
CA LEU A 51 17.76 -1.56 17.31
C LEU A 51 17.41 -0.36 16.44
N ALA A 52 18.17 -0.14 15.36
CA ALA A 52 17.89 0.89 14.38
C ALA A 52 16.52 0.61 13.78
N ASP A 53 15.56 1.44 14.15
CA ASP A 53 14.22 1.36 13.60
C ASP A 53 14.33 1.52 12.08
N ARG A 54 14.16 0.41 11.34
CA ARG A 54 14.03 0.47 9.88
C ARG A 54 12.73 1.18 9.46
N ARG A 55 12.00 1.81 10.39
CA ARG A 55 11.24 3.04 10.17
C ARG A 55 12.11 4.26 9.88
N LYS A 56 13.29 4.12 9.26
CA LYS A 56 13.61 5.05 8.17
C LYS A 56 12.50 4.85 7.15
N GLU A 57 11.39 5.57 7.35
CA GLU A 57 10.37 5.79 6.34
C GLU A 57 11.16 6.03 5.08
N LYS A 58 11.12 5.05 4.18
CA LYS A 58 11.70 5.21 2.86
C LYS A 58 10.97 6.43 2.36
N LYS A 59 11.64 7.60 2.33
CA LYS A 59 11.07 8.85 1.82
C LYS A 59 10.65 8.49 0.41
N SER A 60 9.40 8.08 0.27
CA SER A 60 8.85 7.68 -1.01
C SER A 60 8.91 8.95 -1.82
N ASP A 61 9.62 8.90 -2.95
CA ASP A 61 9.69 10.05 -3.85
C ASP A 61 8.24 10.52 -4.09
N PRO A 62 7.88 11.74 -3.65
CA PRO A 62 6.50 12.21 -3.72
C PRO A 62 5.97 12.17 -5.16
N LEU A 63 6.86 12.33 -6.16
CA LEU A 63 6.50 12.16 -7.56
C LEU A 63 6.08 10.73 -7.87
N ALA A 64 6.90 9.75 -7.47
CA ALA A 64 6.59 8.33 -7.67
C ALA A 64 5.31 7.92 -6.93
N SER A 65 5.10 8.41 -5.70
CA SER A 65 3.87 8.16 -4.94
C SER A 65 2.63 8.68 -5.66
N SER A 66 2.68 9.94 -6.12
CA SER A 66 1.59 10.57 -6.87
C SER A 66 1.24 9.78 -8.13
N LEU A 67 2.26 9.36 -8.89
CA LEU A 67 2.09 8.64 -10.15
C LEU A 67 1.53 7.23 -9.94
N ILE A 68 1.96 6.53 -8.88
CA ILE A 68 1.40 5.23 -8.48
C ILE A 68 -0.08 5.37 -8.16
N ILE A 69 -0.48 6.40 -7.40
CA ILE A 69 -1.87 6.61 -7.02
C ILE A 69 -2.76 6.96 -8.22
N ILE A 70 -2.25 7.78 -9.15
CA ILE A 70 -2.90 8.03 -10.45
C ILE A 70 -3.12 6.71 -11.20
N GLY A 71 -2.06 5.89 -11.32
CA GLY A 71 -2.13 4.59 -11.98
C GLY A 71 -3.13 3.64 -11.34
N ILE A 72 -3.22 3.61 -10.01
CA ILE A 72 -4.24 2.85 -9.27
C ILE A 72 -5.64 3.34 -9.64
N GLY A 73 -5.87 4.65 -9.69
CA GLY A 73 -7.18 5.18 -10.05
C GLY A 73 -7.61 4.87 -11.48
N VAL A 74 -6.70 5.01 -12.45
CA VAL A 74 -6.95 4.58 -13.84
C VAL A 74 -7.23 3.08 -13.90
N GLY A 75 -6.43 2.27 -13.21
CA GLY A 75 -6.58 0.81 -13.18
C GLY A 75 -7.91 0.36 -12.60
N ILE A 76 -8.35 0.98 -11.48
CA ILE A 76 -9.66 0.71 -10.87
C ILE A 76 -10.79 1.14 -11.81
N PHE A 77 -10.69 2.33 -12.42
CA PHE A 77 -11.70 2.82 -13.36
C PHE A 77 -11.89 1.85 -14.54
N ILE A 78 -10.79 1.48 -15.21
CA ILE A 78 -10.83 0.58 -16.36
C ILE A 78 -11.32 -0.80 -15.95
N SER A 79 -10.83 -1.34 -14.83
CA SER A 79 -11.24 -2.67 -14.36
C SER A 79 -12.73 -2.70 -14.05
N LEU A 80 -13.24 -1.75 -13.26
CA LEU A 80 -14.66 -1.72 -12.91
C LEU A 80 -15.54 -1.45 -14.12
N TYR A 81 -15.09 -0.61 -15.08
CA TYR A 81 -15.81 -0.43 -16.33
C TYR A 81 -15.88 -1.72 -17.15
N LEU A 82 -14.77 -2.44 -17.32
CA LEU A 82 -14.74 -3.67 -18.12
C LEU A 82 -15.52 -4.83 -17.46
N PHE A 83 -15.52 -4.92 -16.12
CA PHE A 83 -16.21 -6.00 -15.40
C PHE A 83 -17.72 -5.78 -15.26
N PHE A 84 -18.15 -4.54 -15.02
CA PHE A 84 -19.56 -4.25 -14.75
C PHE A 84 -20.27 -3.56 -15.92
N ASN A 85 -19.54 -3.08 -16.92
CA ASN A 85 -20.04 -2.30 -18.06
C ASN A 85 -20.92 -1.10 -17.65
N GLU A 86 -20.67 -0.57 -16.45
CA GLU A 86 -21.47 0.47 -15.83
C GLU A 86 -20.57 1.55 -15.25
N LEU A 87 -20.77 2.79 -15.71
CA LEU A 87 -19.96 3.95 -15.29
C LEU A 87 -20.06 4.25 -13.80
N LYS A 88 -21.19 3.91 -13.16
CA LYS A 88 -21.40 4.14 -11.73
C LYS A 88 -20.38 3.41 -10.85
N PHE A 89 -19.94 2.22 -11.27
CA PHE A 89 -18.89 1.47 -10.57
C PHE A 89 -17.50 1.94 -11.00
N ALA A 90 -17.28 2.22 -12.30
CA ALA A 90 -16.02 2.77 -12.78
C ALA A 90 -15.62 4.07 -12.07
N ALA A 91 -16.60 4.91 -11.72
CA ALA A 91 -16.40 6.19 -11.05
C ALA A 91 -15.63 6.10 -9.72
N PHE A 92 -15.61 4.95 -9.03
CA PHE A 92 -14.77 4.77 -7.84
C PHE A 92 -13.28 4.96 -8.12
N GLY A 93 -12.82 4.69 -9.35
CA GLY A 93 -11.43 4.94 -9.75
C GLY A 93 -11.06 6.42 -9.80
N PHE A 94 -12.04 7.33 -9.93
CA PHE A 94 -11.78 8.76 -9.90
C PHE A 94 -11.29 9.26 -8.54
N ILE A 95 -11.66 8.59 -7.44
CA ILE A 95 -11.25 8.99 -6.09
C ILE A 95 -9.70 8.95 -5.96
N PRO A 96 -9.03 7.80 -6.12
CA PRO A 96 -7.58 7.75 -6.13
C PRO A 96 -6.96 8.55 -7.28
N LEU A 97 -7.60 8.62 -8.45
CA LEU A 97 -7.07 9.45 -9.55
C LEU A 97 -6.91 10.91 -9.14
N PHE A 98 -7.96 11.52 -8.57
CA PHE A 98 -7.92 12.92 -8.14
C PHE A 98 -7.03 13.12 -6.91
N ILE A 99 -6.93 12.15 -6.01
CA ILE A 99 -5.94 12.19 -4.91
C ILE A 99 -4.53 12.26 -5.48
N GLY A 100 -4.19 11.39 -6.44
CA GLY A 100 -2.86 11.36 -7.04
C GLY A 100 -2.56 12.63 -7.86
N LEU A 101 -3.55 13.17 -8.57
CA LEU A 101 -3.41 14.46 -9.24
C LEU A 101 -3.19 15.60 -8.25
N GLY A 102 -3.90 15.63 -7.12
CA GLY A 102 -3.71 16.63 -6.06
C GLY A 102 -2.32 16.55 -5.41
N GLN A 103 -1.81 15.34 -5.20
CA GLN A 103 -0.45 15.13 -4.71
C GLN A 103 0.59 15.58 -5.75
N LEU A 104 0.36 15.29 -7.03
CA LEU A 104 1.24 15.70 -8.12
C LEU A 104 1.30 17.22 -8.26
N THR A 105 0.15 17.91 -8.20
CA THR A 105 0.11 19.37 -8.26
C THR A 105 0.78 19.99 -7.04
N ALA A 106 0.54 19.47 -5.83
CA ALA A 106 1.23 19.91 -4.63
C ALA A 106 2.76 19.73 -4.73
N TYR A 107 3.22 18.61 -5.29
CA TYR A 107 4.64 18.37 -5.55
C TYR A 107 5.23 19.40 -6.52
N LEU A 108 4.55 19.68 -7.64
CA LEU A 108 5.00 20.66 -8.63
C LEU A 108 5.08 22.08 -8.05
N ILE A 109 4.12 22.46 -7.20
CA ILE A 109 4.12 23.75 -6.50
C ILE A 109 5.28 23.83 -5.51
N ASN A 110 5.47 22.80 -4.68
CA ASN A 110 6.57 22.76 -3.71
C ASN A 110 7.94 22.78 -4.41
N LYS A 111 8.09 22.10 -5.55
CA LYS A 111 9.32 22.13 -6.35
C LYS A 111 9.60 23.49 -6.99
N LYS A 112 8.57 24.30 -7.27
CA LYS A 112 8.72 25.64 -7.85
C LYS A 112 9.05 26.69 -6.79
N ASN A 113 8.62 26.48 -5.55
CA ASN A 113 8.77 27.43 -4.45
C ASN A 113 9.98 27.17 -3.54
N GLY A 114 10.76 26.12 -3.78
CA GLY A 114 12.00 25.78 -3.08
C GLY A 114 13.17 25.71 -4.03
#